data_AF-A0A523Y7U5-F1
#
_entry.id   AF-A0A523Y7U5-F1
#
_cell.length_a   1.000
_cell.length_b   1.000
_cell.length_c   1.000
_cell.angle_alpha   90.00
_cell.angle_beta   90.00
_cell.angle_gamma   90.00
#
_symmetry.space_group_name_H-M   'P 1'
#
loop_
_entity.id
_entity.type
_entity.pdbx_description
1 polymer ?
#
loop_
_entity_poly.entity_id
_entity_poly.type
_entity_poly.pdbx_seq_one_letter_code
_entity_poly.pdbx_strand_id
1 'polypeptide(L)' 'AGLLIYKFFGGKLPTLGKSPQEKKLDDDTLVECSKCGTYVTVKESVIINGKYYCDECVG' A
#
# COMPACT_ATOMS: atom_id res chain seq x y z
N ALA A 1 1.61 -7.08 -35.93
CA ALA A 1 0.64 -8.05 -36.50
C ALA A 1 0.00 -8.95 -35.44
N GLY A 2 0.76 -9.65 -34.58
CA GLY A 2 0.22 -10.66 -33.64
C GLY A 2 -0.83 -10.19 -32.63
N LEU A 3 -0.75 -8.93 -32.16
CA LEU A 3 -1.69 -8.38 -31.17
C LEU A 3 -3.12 -8.24 -31.72
N LEU A 4 -3.25 -8.04 -33.03
CA LEU A 4 -4.56 -7.93 -33.69
C LEU A 4 -5.21 -9.31 -33.85
N ILE A 5 -4.42 -10.35 -34.17
CA ILE A 5 -4.89 -11.73 -34.32
C ILE A 5 -5.46 -12.25 -32.99
N TYR A 6 -4.79 -11.95 -31.87
CA TYR A 6 -5.25 -12.30 -30.52
C TYR A 6 -6.61 -11.68 -30.16
N LYS A 7 -6.87 -10.43 -30.59
CA LYS A 7 -8.13 -9.73 -30.33
C LYS A 7 -9.30 -10.26 -31.17
N PHE A 8 -9.04 -10.75 -32.38
CA PHE A 8 -10.08 -11.32 -33.25
C PHE A 8 -10.52 -12.74 -32.82
N PHE A 9 -9.65 -13.51 -32.17
CA PHE A 9 -9.97 -14.85 -31.64
C PHE A 9 -10.57 -14.85 -30.22
N GLY A 10 -11.30 -13.80 -29.83
CA GLY A 10 -12.00 -13.74 -28.54
C GLY A 10 -11.07 -13.74 -27.31
N GLY A 11 -9.76 -13.50 -27.51
CA GLY A 11 -8.80 -13.38 -26.43
C GLY A 11 -9.13 -12.17 -25.57
N LYS A 12 -9.62 -12.40 -24.35
CA LYS A 12 -9.72 -11.34 -23.34
C LYS A 12 -8.30 -10.89 -23.02
N LEU A 13 -7.93 -9.68 -23.41
CA LEU A 13 -6.69 -9.05 -22.96
C LEU A 13 -6.64 -9.17 -21.43
N PRO A 14 -5.57 -9.72 -20.83
CA PRO A 14 -5.42 -9.66 -19.40
C PRO A 14 -5.45 -8.17 -19.05
N THR A 15 -6.46 -7.75 -18.30
CA THR A 15 -6.47 -6.42 -17.74
C THR A 15 -5.24 -6.37 -16.85
N LEU A 16 -4.18 -5.75 -17.37
CA LEU A 16 -3.04 -5.26 -16.58
C LEU A 16 -3.54 -4.09 -15.73
N GLY A 17 -4.66 -4.28 -15.05
CA GLY A 17 -4.99 -3.54 -13.86
C GLY A 17 -3.88 -3.92 -12.92
N LYS A 18 -2.92 -3.01 -12.76
CA LYS A 18 -2.32 -2.82 -11.46
C LYS A 18 -3.50 -2.72 -10.50
N SER A 19 -3.88 -3.85 -9.90
CA SER A 19 -4.48 -3.75 -8.59
C SER A 19 -3.44 -2.94 -7.82
N PRO A 20 -3.80 -1.82 -7.19
CA PRO A 20 -3.08 -1.47 -5.99
C PRO A 20 -3.39 -2.66 -5.08
N GLN A 21 -2.55 -3.70 -5.15
CA GLN A 21 -2.14 -4.38 -3.96
C GLN A 21 -1.54 -3.26 -3.13
N GLU A 22 -2.41 -2.54 -2.43
CA GLU A 22 -2.08 -1.92 -1.16
C GLU A 22 -1.39 -3.06 -0.45
N LYS A 23 -0.05 -3.04 -0.49
CA LYS A 23 0.76 -3.83 0.42
C LYS A 23 0.31 -3.29 1.76
N LYS A 24 -0.73 -3.92 2.34
CA LYS A 24 -1.08 -3.74 3.72
C LYS A 24 0.21 -4.11 4.43
N LEU A 25 0.91 -3.09 4.92
CA LEU A 25 2.04 -3.36 5.80
C LEU A 25 1.47 -4.26 6.89
N ASP A 26 2.16 -5.35 7.19
CA ASP A 26 1.80 -6.19 8.33
C ASP A 26 1.71 -5.29 9.56
N ASP A 27 0.74 -5.58 10.42
CA ASP A 27 0.47 -4.83 11.65
C ASP A 27 1.73 -4.70 12.52
N ASP A 28 2.63 -5.68 12.46
CA ASP A 28 3.91 -5.75 13.16
C ASP A 28 5.06 -5.00 12.46
N THR A 29 4.81 -4.37 11.31
CA THR A 29 5.83 -3.58 10.61
C THR A 29 6.20 -2.38 11.45
N LEU A 30 7.50 -2.14 11.65
CA LEU A 30 7.97 -0.96 12.38
C LEU A 30 7.99 0.27 11.45
N VAL A 31 7.38 1.35 11.91
CA VAL A 31 7.30 2.66 11.25
C VAL A 31 7.79 3.74 12.21
N GLU A 32 8.37 4.80 11.64
CA GLU A 32 8.95 5.90 12.41
C GLU A 32 7.90 6.97 12.70
N CYS A 33 7.76 7.36 13.98
CA CYS A 33 6.90 8.47 14.39
C CYS A 33 7.47 9.80 13.87
N SER A 34 6.68 10.53 13.09
CA SER A 34 7.08 11.82 12.51
C SER A 34 7.23 12.97 13.52
N LYS A 35 6.85 12.77 14.79
CA LYS A 35 6.93 13.79 15.85
C LYS A 35 8.13 13.58 16.77
N CYS A 36 8.40 12.35 17.22
CA CYS A 36 9.46 12.04 18.19
C CYS A 36 10.58 11.14 17.64
N GLY A 37 10.42 10.55 16.45
CA GLY A 37 11.41 9.65 15.84
C GLY A 37 11.43 8.22 16.41
N THR A 38 10.54 7.89 17.35
CA THR A 38 10.44 6.53 17.88
C THR A 38 9.88 5.57 16.83
N TYR A 39 10.43 4.35 16.77
CA TYR A 39 9.89 3.27 15.95
C TYR A 39 8.78 2.54 16.71
N VAL A 40 7.59 2.52 16.13
CA VAL A 40 6.41 1.83 16.65
C VAL A 40 5.84 0.90 15.59
N THR A 41 5.07 -0.10 15.99
CA THR A 41 4.38 -0.97 15.02
C THR A 41 3.28 -0.20 14.29
N VAL A 42 2.94 -0.61 13.06
CA VAL A 42 1.80 -0.02 12.32
C VAL A 42 0.53 -0.07 13.14
N LYS A 43 0.33 -1.16 13.90
CA LYS A 43 -0.80 -1.36 14.81
C LYS A 43 -0.89 -0.34 15.95
N GLU A 44 0.25 0.13 16.46
CA GLU A 44 0.37 1.10 17.56
C GLU A 44 0.56 2.54 17.06
N SER A 45 0.32 2.75 15.75
CA SER A 45 0.52 4.02 15.10
C SER A 45 -0.75 4.53 14.44
N VAL A 46 -0.91 5.85 14.42
CA VAL A 46 -2.01 6.53 13.74
C VAL A 46 -1.47 7.28 12.53
N ILE A 47 -2.14 7.12 11.39
CA ILE A 47 -1.77 7.84 10.16
C ILE A 47 -2.51 9.17 10.12
N ILE A 48 -1.77 10.28 10.16
CA ILE A 48 -2.30 11.63 10.01
C ILE A 48 -1.61 12.26 8.79
N ASN A 49 -2.40 12.63 7.76
CA ASN A 49 -1.89 13.18 6.50
C ASN A 49 -0.80 12.32 5.83
N GLY A 50 -0.93 10.99 5.88
CA GLY A 50 0.04 10.07 5.28
C GLY A 50 1.35 9.90 6.05
N LYS A 51 1.43 10.43 7.28
CA LYS A 51 2.57 10.25 8.19
C LYS A 51 2.17 9.43 9.40
N TYR A 52 3.09 8.62 9.90
CA TYR A 52 2.90 7.78 11.08
C TYR A 52 3.20 8.56 12.36
N TYR A 53 2.36 8.37 13.38
CA TYR A 53 2.51 8.95 14.71
C TYR A 53 2.24 7.89 15.76
N CYS A 54 3.03 7.84 16.83
CA CYS A 54 2.75 6.96 17.96
C CYS A 54 1.59 7.50 18.82
N ASP A 55 0.93 6.60 19.54
CA ASP A 55 -0.20 6.93 20.41
C ASP A 55 0.12 8.04 21.44
N GLU A 56 1.34 8.04 21.99
CA GLU A 56 1.81 9.07 22.94
C GLU A 56 1.91 10.48 22.33
N CYS A 57 1.99 10.58 21.00
CA CYS A 57 2.18 11.84 20.29
C CYS A 57 0.87 12.45 19.76
N VAL A 58 -0.18 11.64 19.68
CA VAL A 58 -1.52 12.00 19.19
C VAL A 58 -2.48 12.30 20.35
N GLY A 59 -2.24 11.74 21.53
CA GLY A 59 -2.86 12.15 22.80
C GLY A 59 -2.29 13.45 23.35
#